data_AF-A0A949E2F6-F1
#
_entry.id   AF-A0A949E2F6-F1
#
_cell.length_a   1.000
_cell.length_b   1.000
_cell.length_c   1.000
_cell.angle_alpha   90.00
_cell.angle_beta   90.00
_cell.angle_gamma   90.00
#
_symmetry.space_group_name_H-M   'P 1'
#
loop_
_entity.id
_entity.type
_entity.pdbx_description
1 polymer ?
#
loop_
_entity_poly.entity_id
_entity_poly.type
_entity_poly.pdbx_seq_one_letter_code
_entity_poly.pdbx_strand_id
1 'polypeptide(L)'
;MAQECEVCRKKPVMGNQVTHRGKAKYLGGVGTKVTGISRRKFRPNLQRVHVTTANGTRKAMRVCTQCLRSGAVAKRVHKNPFKLPKTSAGK
;
A
#
# COMPACT_ATOMS: atom_id res chain seq x y z
N MET A 1 2.70 -7.35 18.67
CA MET A 1 3.22 -6.55 17.53
C MET A 1 2.07 -6.02 16.69
N ALA A 2 1.75 -4.73 16.78
CA ALA A 2 0.64 -4.13 16.05
C ALA A 2 0.87 -4.18 14.52
N GLN A 3 -0.18 -4.48 13.73
CA GLN A 3 -0.17 -4.32 12.27
C GLN A 3 -0.31 -2.82 11.93
N GLU A 4 0.66 -2.02 12.36
CA GLU A 4 0.67 -0.57 12.17
C GLU A 4 1.87 -0.15 11.30
N CYS A 5 1.66 0.88 10.47
CA CYS A 5 2.76 1.52 9.77
C CYS A 5 3.50 2.48 10.71
N GLU A 6 4.82 2.35 10.82
CA GLU A 6 5.65 3.21 11.68
C GLU A 6 5.74 4.67 11.19
N VAL A 7 5.40 4.92 9.92
CA VAL A 7 5.48 6.26 9.30
C VAL A 7 4.14 6.98 9.38
N CYS A 8 3.08 6.39 8.82
CA CYS A 8 1.77 7.01 8.70
C CYS A 8 0.73 6.48 9.68
N ARG A 9 1.10 5.56 10.58
CA ARG A 9 0.23 5.01 11.63
C ARG A 9 -1.05 4.34 11.13
N LYS A 10 -1.07 3.89 9.87
CA LYS A 10 -2.19 3.12 9.31
C LYS A 10 -2.37 1.81 10.07
N LYS A 11 -3.60 1.58 10.53
CA LYS A 11 -4.01 0.40 11.30
C LYS A 11 -5.08 -0.40 10.53
N PRO A 12 -5.32 -1.66 10.89
CA PRO A 12 -6.42 -2.43 10.33
C PRO A 12 -7.75 -1.80 10.75
N VAL A 13 -8.67 -1.65 9.81
CA VAL A 13 -10.00 -1.08 10.04
C VAL A 13 -11.04 -2.18 9.87
N MET A 14 -12.08 -2.17 10.69
CA MET A 14 -13.22 -3.07 10.55
C MET A 14 -14.20 -2.52 9.52
N GLY A 15 -14.80 -3.40 8.74
CA GLY A 15 -15.99 -3.05 7.98
C GLY A 15 -16.72 -4.27 7.47
N ASN A 16 -17.60 -4.08 6.50
CA ASN A 16 -18.48 -5.13 6.03
C ASN A 16 -18.10 -5.61 4.62
N GLN A 17 -18.38 -6.86 4.35
CA GLN A 17 -18.49 -7.43 3.02
C GLN A 17 -19.97 -7.55 2.71
N VAL A 18 -20.43 -6.73 1.77
CA VAL A 18 -21.83 -6.69 1.35
C VAL A 18 -21.94 -7.44 0.03
N THR A 19 -22.78 -8.47 0.01
CA THR A 19 -23.07 -9.23 -1.22
C THR A 19 -24.37 -8.71 -1.82
N HIS A 20 -24.33 -8.38 -3.11
CA HIS A 20 -25.49 -7.93 -3.88
C HIS A 20 -25.85 -8.96 -4.94
N ARG A 21 -27.13 -9.10 -5.24
CA ARG A 21 -27.65 -9.89 -6.38
C ARG A 21 -28.57 -9.03 -7.24
N GLY A 22 -28.68 -9.40 -8.52
CA GLY A 22 -29.47 -8.68 -9.52
C GLY A 22 -28.70 -7.57 -10.21
N LYS A 23 -29.26 -7.07 -11.32
CA LYS A 23 -28.70 -5.93 -12.08
C LYS A 23 -29.20 -4.61 -11.49
N ALA A 24 -28.34 -3.60 -11.49
CA ALA A 24 -28.72 -2.27 -11.03
C ALA A 24 -29.79 -1.64 -11.95
N LYS A 25 -30.63 -0.76 -11.38
CA LYS A 25 -31.74 -0.13 -12.12
C LYS A 25 -31.27 0.67 -13.34
N TYR A 26 -30.17 1.40 -13.21
CA TYR A 26 -29.60 2.19 -14.31
C TYR A 26 -29.08 1.34 -15.48
N LEU A 27 -28.87 0.03 -15.28
CA LEU A 27 -28.50 -0.92 -16.33
C LEU A 27 -29.73 -1.64 -16.93
N GLY A 28 -30.95 -1.12 -16.70
CA GLY A 28 -32.20 -1.74 -17.14
C GLY A 28 -32.62 -2.96 -16.31
N GLY A 29 -32.05 -3.15 -15.12
CA GLY A 29 -32.45 -4.21 -14.20
C GLY A 29 -33.58 -3.80 -13.26
N VAL A 30 -34.21 -4.78 -12.58
CA VAL A 30 -35.23 -4.51 -11.54
C VAL A 30 -34.61 -3.84 -10.29
N GLY A 31 -33.33 -4.12 -10.01
CA GLY A 31 -32.57 -3.54 -8.90
C GLY A 31 -31.62 -4.54 -8.24
N THR A 32 -30.60 -4.03 -7.54
CA THR A 32 -29.67 -4.82 -6.74
C THR A 32 -30.21 -5.05 -5.34
N LYS A 33 -30.42 -6.31 -4.93
CA LYS A 33 -30.80 -6.71 -3.57
C LYS A 33 -29.56 -7.07 -2.76
N VAL A 34 -29.48 -6.59 -1.51
CA VAL A 34 -28.45 -7.05 -0.55
C VAL A 34 -28.84 -8.43 -0.04
N THR A 35 -27.97 -9.43 -0.23
CA THR A 35 -28.23 -10.82 0.18
C THR A 35 -27.51 -11.23 1.45
N GLY A 36 -26.45 -10.53 1.82
CA GLY A 36 -25.69 -10.87 3.01
C GLY A 36 -24.70 -9.79 3.38
N ILE A 37 -24.53 -9.61 4.69
CA ILE A 37 -23.61 -8.66 5.29
C ILE A 37 -22.76 -9.43 6.30
N SER A 38 -21.48 -9.61 6.01
CA SER A 38 -20.52 -10.23 6.94
C SER A 38 -19.44 -9.24 7.36
N ARG A 39 -18.87 -9.42 8.56
CA ARG A 39 -17.77 -8.58 9.07
C ARG A 39 -16.45 -9.01 8.43
N ARG A 40 -15.64 -8.03 7.99
CA ARG A 40 -14.26 -8.24 7.52
C ARG A 40 -13.28 -7.21 8.08
N LYS A 41 -12.00 -7.54 8.02
CA LYS A 41 -10.88 -6.66 8.42
C LYS A 41 -10.16 -6.14 7.18
N PHE A 42 -10.08 -4.83 7.02
CA PHE A 42 -9.24 -4.19 6.02
C PHE A 42 -7.84 -3.99 6.59
N ARG A 43 -6.89 -4.81 6.12
CA ARG A 43 -5.49 -4.71 6.54
C ARG A 43 -4.71 -3.80 5.58
N PRO A 44 -3.94 -2.82 6.07
CA PRO A 44 -3.00 -2.10 5.22
C PRO A 44 -1.94 -3.07 4.69
N ASN A 45 -1.51 -2.87 3.44
CA ASN A 45 -0.40 -3.62 2.87
C ASN A 45 0.92 -3.13 3.50
N LEU A 46 1.28 -3.73 4.62
CA LEU A 46 2.51 -3.45 5.36
C LEU A 46 3.61 -4.37 4.88
N GLN A 47 4.75 -3.78 4.55
CA GLN A 47 5.94 -4.49 4.12
C GLN A 47 7.04 -4.27 5.14
N ARG A 48 7.77 -5.34 5.48
CA ARG A 48 8.97 -5.25 6.32
C ARG A 48 10.12 -4.81 5.42
N VAL A 49 10.66 -3.64 5.67
CA VAL A 49 11.75 -3.05 4.86
C VAL A 49 12.89 -2.60 5.75
N HIS A 50 14.11 -2.69 5.21
CA HIS A 50 15.28 -2.06 5.80
C HIS A 50 15.41 -0.64 5.28
N VAL A 51 15.42 0.30 6.23
CA VAL A 51 15.49 1.73 5.98
C VAL A 51 16.83 2.24 6.47
N THR A 52 17.43 3.14 5.70
CA THR A 52 18.59 3.91 6.13
C THR A 52 18.07 5.13 6.90
N THR A 53 18.33 5.21 8.19
CA THR A 53 17.99 6.40 9.00
C THR A 53 18.89 7.57 8.64
N ALA A 54 18.48 8.81 8.95
CA ALA A 54 19.29 10.02 8.70
C ALA A 54 20.71 9.93 9.30
N ASN A 55 20.86 9.16 10.38
CA ASN A 55 22.13 8.93 11.07
C ASN A 55 22.94 7.75 10.49
N GLY A 56 22.60 7.25 9.28
CA GLY A 56 23.29 6.14 8.60
C GLY A 56 23.04 4.74 9.19
N THR A 57 22.33 4.64 10.31
CA THR A 57 22.02 3.36 10.95
C THR A 57 20.99 2.55 10.17
N ARG A 58 21.05 1.21 10.27
CA ARG A 58 20.05 0.31 9.66
C ARG A 58 18.91 0.08 10.63
N LYS A 59 17.67 0.28 10.19
CA LYS A 59 16.49 -0.11 10.97
C LYS A 59 15.52 -0.92 10.12
N ALA A 60 15.04 -2.04 10.67
CA ALA A 60 13.92 -2.76 10.09
C ALA A 60 12.61 -2.11 10.56
N MET A 61 11.78 -1.67 9.63
CA MET A 61 10.50 -1.02 9.94
C MET A 61 9.35 -1.64 9.13
N ARG A 62 8.14 -1.63 9.69
CA ARG A 62 6.90 -1.95 8.97
C ARG A 62 6.37 -0.69 8.30
N VAL A 63 6.41 -0.69 6.97
CA VAL A 63 6.05 0.49 6.18
C VAL A 63 4.92 0.14 5.21
N CYS A 64 3.97 1.06 5.08
CA CYS A 64 2.87 0.93 4.14
C CYS A 64 3.35 1.07 2.69
N THR A 65 2.78 0.31 1.75
CA THR A 65 3.18 0.41 0.33
C THR A 65 3.00 1.81 -0.26
N GLN A 66 1.99 2.57 0.18
CA GLN A 66 1.81 3.97 -0.25
C GLN A 66 2.98 4.86 0.20
N CYS A 67 3.48 4.66 1.42
CA CYS A 67 4.59 5.39 2.02
C CYS A 67 5.91 5.07 1.31
N LEU A 68 6.07 3.80 0.91
CA LEU A 68 7.21 3.36 0.09
C LEU A 68 7.15 3.98 -1.31
N ARG A 69 5.96 4.06 -1.90
CA ARG A 69 5.76 4.64 -3.24
C ARG A 69 5.97 6.16 -3.23
N SER A 70 5.58 6.86 -2.18
CA SER A 70 5.74 8.31 -2.06
C SER A 70 7.16 8.76 -1.69
N GLY A 71 8.11 7.84 -1.52
CA GLY A 71 9.48 8.18 -1.13
C GLY A 71 9.62 8.72 0.30
N ALA A 72 8.59 8.58 1.15
CA ALA A 72 8.65 8.99 2.56
C ALA A 72 9.71 8.21 3.36
N VAL A 73 10.21 7.11 2.78
CA VAL A 73 11.21 6.23 3.36
C VAL A 73 12.21 5.84 2.28
N ALA A 74 13.49 6.12 2.50
CA ALA A 74 14.57 5.62 1.67
C ALA A 74 14.83 4.14 1.95
N LYS A 75 14.44 3.26 1.02
CA LYS A 75 14.83 1.85 1.08
C LYS A 75 16.34 1.73 0.91
N ARG A 76 16.95 0.79 1.63
CA ARG A 76 18.34 0.41 1.37
C ARG A 76 18.47 -0.17 -0.03
N VAL A 77 19.31 0.45 -0.84
CA VAL A 77 19.67 -0.07 -2.17
C VAL A 77 20.80 -1.09 -1.98
N HIS A 78 20.54 -2.37 -2.24
CA HIS A 78 21.55 -3.44 -2.12
C HIS A 78 22.48 -3.49 -3.33
N LYS A 79 21.93 -3.26 -4.53
CA LYS A 79 22.67 -3.12 -5.79
C LYS A 79 22.23 -1.82 -6.42
N ASN A 80 23.19 -0.99 -6.81
CA ASN A 80 22.84 0.24 -7.51
C ASN A 80 22.10 -0.12 -8.80
N PRO A 81 20.97 0.55 -9.10
CA PRO A 81 20.32 0.36 -10.38
C PRO A 81 21.30 0.70 -11.50
N PHE A 82 21.23 -0.05 -12.59
CA PHE A 82 22.05 0.20 -13.78
C PHE A 82 21.82 1.64 -14.24
N LYS A 83 22.90 2.41 -14.30
CA LYS A 83 22.87 3.78 -14.82
C LYS A 83 23.24 3.70 -16.29
N LEU A 84 22.35 4.16 -17.17
CA LEU A 84 22.73 4.41 -18.55
C LEU A 84 23.87 5.43 -18.54
N PRO A 85 24.91 5.26 -19.39
CA PRO A 85 25.90 6.29 -19.57
C PRO A 85 25.16 7.57 -19.98
N LYS A 86 25.44 8.69 -19.30
CA LYS A 86 24.95 9.98 -19.76
C LYS A 86 25.61 10.19 -21.12
N THR A 87 24.86 10.00 -22.21
CA THR A 87 25.32 10.43 -23.52
C THR A 87 25.62 11.90 -23.37
N SER A 88 26.90 12.27 -23.38
CA SER A 88 27.33 13.65 -23.48
C SER A 88 26.72 14.16 -24.78
N ALA A 89 25.60 14.88 -24.66
CA ALA A 89 25.12 15.73 -25.73
C ALA A 89 26.27 16.70 -26.01
N GLY A 90 27.07 16.37 -27.02
CA GLY A 90 28.06 17.25 -27.57
C GLY A 90 27.31 18.32 -28.35
N LYS A 91 27.55 19.57 -27.95
CA LYS A 91 27.00 20.82 -28.47
C LYS A 91 25.54 21.11 -28.07
#